data_AF-A0A8T3TDT5-F1
#
_entry.id   AF-A0A8T3TDT5-F1
#
_cell.length_a   1.000
_cell.length_b   1.000
_cell.length_c   1.000
_cell.angle_alpha   90.00
_cell.angle_beta   90.00
_cell.angle_gamma   90.00
#
_symmetry.space_group_name_H-M   'P 1'
#
loop_
_entity.id
_entity.type
_entity.pdbx_description
1 polymer ?
#
loop_
_entity_poly.entity_id
_entity_poly.type
_entity_poly.pdbx_seq_one_letter_code
_entity_poly.pdbx_strand_id
1 'polypeptide(L)'
;MPATTTLFPRPTAAKPALQELGEERRESARIRDVLLAMAGDEPVQAYLVEPDEASFTQGDRPGVLFAHWFDTEAPNGDRREFLEEALLAHRGGPPG
;
A
#
# COMPACT_ATOMS: atom_id res chain seq x y z
N MET A 1 4.81 38.76 16.31
CA MET A 1 4.90 37.67 15.30
C MET A 1 4.26 36.43 15.93
N PRO A 2 3.09 35.93 15.49
CA PRO A 2 2.56 34.69 16.04
C PRO A 2 3.40 33.51 15.52
N ALA A 3 3.72 32.57 16.39
CA ALA A 3 4.41 31.33 16.04
C ALA A 3 3.42 30.39 15.34
N THR A 4 3.82 29.84 14.19
CA THR A 4 3.05 28.80 13.48
C THR A 4 3.20 27.49 14.23
N THR A 5 2.20 27.10 15.02
CA THR A 5 2.14 25.76 15.62
C THR A 5 1.65 24.77 14.57
N THR A 6 2.53 23.90 14.11
CA THR A 6 2.15 22.75 13.27
C THR A 6 1.48 21.70 14.15
N LEU A 7 0.16 21.52 14.01
CA LEU A 7 -0.61 20.59 14.85
C LEU A 7 -0.25 19.11 14.68
N PHE A 8 0.42 18.74 13.57
CA PHE A 8 0.83 17.36 13.29
C PHE A 8 2.19 17.35 12.59
N PRO A 9 3.32 17.46 13.33
CA PRO A 9 4.62 17.25 12.72
C PRO A 9 4.65 15.84 12.10
N ARG A 10 4.95 15.73 10.80
CA ARG A 10 5.10 14.44 10.12
C ARG A 10 6.22 13.68 10.86
N PRO A 11 5.93 12.53 11.51
CA PRO A 11 6.98 11.76 12.14
C PRO A 11 7.98 11.34 11.06
N THR A 12 9.27 11.61 11.25
CA THR A 12 10.35 10.99 10.48
C THR A 12 10.52 9.55 10.97
N ALA A 13 9.47 8.74 10.79
CA ALA A 13 9.61 7.30 10.97
C ALA A 13 10.64 6.79 9.96
N ALA A 14 11.47 5.84 10.37
CA ALA A 14 12.35 5.15 9.45
C ALA A 14 11.50 4.58 8.31
N LYS A 15 11.91 4.85 7.07
CA LYS A 15 11.21 4.31 5.91
C LYS A 15 11.29 2.78 5.97
N PRO A 16 10.17 2.04 5.85
CA PRO A 16 10.23 0.59 5.76
C PRO A 16 11.15 0.17 4.62
N ALA A 17 11.96 -0.86 4.88
CA ALA A 17 12.71 -1.48 3.81
C ALA A 17 11.72 -2.32 2.98
N LEU A 18 11.60 -1.98 1.70
CA LEU A 18 10.72 -2.66 0.75
C LEU A 18 11.57 -3.54 -0.16
N GLN A 19 11.24 -4.82 -0.20
CA GLN A 19 11.79 -5.78 -1.16
C GLN A 19 10.67 -6.21 -2.11
N GLU A 20 10.92 -6.16 -3.41
CA GLU A 20 10.02 -6.72 -4.42
C GLU A 20 10.33 -8.19 -4.64
N LEU A 21 9.32 -9.03 -4.54
CA LEU A 21 9.39 -10.49 -4.77
C LEU A 21 8.92 -10.85 -6.18
N GLY A 22 8.05 -10.03 -6.75
CA GLY A 22 7.52 -10.21 -8.10
C GLY A 22 6.64 -9.05 -8.55
N GLU A 23 6.32 -9.06 -9.84
CA GLU A 23 5.44 -8.09 -10.48
C GLU A 23 4.46 -8.83 -11.38
N GLU A 24 3.20 -8.42 -11.33
CA GLU A 24 2.17 -8.78 -12.28
C GLU A 24 1.55 -7.50 -12.85
N ARG A 25 1.22 -7.52 -14.15
CA ARG A 25 0.37 -6.48 -14.76
C ARG A 25 -1.02 -7.04 -14.97
N ARG A 26 -2.02 -6.31 -14.51
CA ARG A 26 -3.42 -6.63 -14.70
C ARG A 26 -4.18 -5.38 -15.14
N GLU A 27 -4.73 -5.43 -16.34
CA GLU A 27 -5.47 -4.31 -16.95
C GLU A 27 -4.62 -3.03 -17.00
N SER A 28 -4.97 -1.98 -16.24
CA SER A 28 -4.23 -0.72 -16.11
C SER A 28 -3.49 -0.59 -14.76
N ALA A 29 -3.26 -1.71 -14.08
CA ALA A 29 -2.58 -1.77 -12.79
C ALA A 29 -1.32 -2.64 -12.85
N ARG A 30 -0.27 -2.15 -12.19
CA ARG A 30 0.92 -2.89 -11.81
C ARG A 30 0.73 -3.34 -10.37
N ILE A 31 0.77 -4.66 -10.16
CA ILE A 31 0.67 -5.32 -8.86
C ILE A 31 2.08 -5.80 -8.50
N ARG A 32 2.66 -5.26 -7.43
CA ARG A 32 3.95 -5.70 -6.91
C ARG A 32 3.73 -6.55 -5.68
N ASP A 33 4.26 -7.77 -5.70
CA ASP A 33 4.39 -8.59 -4.49
C ASP A 33 5.59 -8.06 -3.70
N VAL A 34 5.34 -7.57 -2.48
CA VAL A 34 6.35 -6.90 -1.66
C VAL A 34 6.48 -7.52 -0.27
N LEU A 35 7.70 -7.49 0.24
CA LEU A 35 8.02 -7.73 1.63
C LEU A 35 8.41 -6.40 2.30
N LEU A 36 7.70 -6.03 3.36
CA LEU A 36 7.91 -4.81 4.12
C LEU A 36 8.58 -5.17 5.46
N ALA A 37 9.83 -4.77 5.63
CA ALA A 37 10.54 -4.91 6.89
C ALA A 37 10.45 -3.60 7.69
N MET A 38 9.89 -3.70 8.90
CA MET A 38 9.83 -2.63 9.90
C MET A 38 10.87 -2.91 10.99
N ALA A 39 11.49 -1.86 11.53
CA ALA A 39 12.53 -2.01 12.53
C ALA A 39 11.97 -2.66 13.81
N GLY A 40 12.39 -3.90 14.08
CA GLY A 40 12.00 -4.64 15.28
C GLY A 40 10.84 -5.63 15.10
N ASP A 41 10.22 -5.68 13.93
CA ASP A 41 9.08 -6.56 13.64
C ASP A 41 9.44 -7.62 12.58
N GLU A 42 8.65 -8.70 12.53
CA GLU A 42 8.73 -9.66 11.43
C GLU A 42 8.31 -9.01 10.10
N PRO A 43 8.97 -9.33 8.98
CA PRO A 43 8.61 -8.77 7.69
C PRO A 43 7.18 -9.15 7.26
N VAL A 44 6.42 -8.16 6.79
CA VAL A 44 5.04 -8.34 6.36
C VAL A 44 4.99 -8.53 4.85
N GLN A 45 4.30 -9.57 4.40
CA GLN A 45 4.00 -9.79 2.98
C GLN A 45 2.75 -8.98 2.58
N ALA A 46 2.85 -8.22 1.49
CA ALA A 46 1.75 -7.39 1.00
C ALA A 46 1.75 -7.29 -0.53
N TYR A 47 0.65 -6.78 -1.08
CA TYR A 47 0.60 -6.32 -2.47
C TYR A 47 0.59 -4.79 -2.52
N LEU A 48 1.38 -4.23 -3.43
CA LEU A 48 1.36 -2.81 -3.77
C LEU A 48 0.77 -2.65 -5.17
N VAL A 49 -0.40 -2.04 -5.24
CA VAL A 49 -1.13 -1.81 -6.49
C VAL A 49 -0.96 -0.36 -6.92
N GLU A 50 -0.53 -0.14 -8.16
CA GLU A 50 -0.27 1.18 -8.73
C GLU A 50 -0.66 1.29 -10.20
N PRO A 51 -1.00 2.49 -10.70
CA PRO A 51 -1.23 2.75 -12.13
C PRO A 51 -0.08 2.31 -13.02
N ASP A 52 -0.42 1.51 -14.03
CA ASP A 52 0.47 1.12 -15.12
C ASP A 52 0.46 2.19 -16.24
N GLU A 53 0.44 3.47 -15.86
CA GLU A 53 0.48 4.59 -16.80
C GLU A 53 1.84 5.29 -16.76
N ALA A 54 2.35 5.67 -17.95
CA ALA A 54 3.57 6.47 -18.09
C ALA A 54 3.46 7.87 -17.45
N SER A 55 2.23 8.34 -17.22
CA SER A 55 1.87 9.57 -16.50
C SER A 55 1.98 9.42 -14.97
N PHE A 56 2.25 8.21 -14.47
CA PHE A 56 2.54 7.96 -13.06
C PHE A 56 3.93 8.50 -12.70
N THR A 57 4.07 9.82 -12.68
CA THR A 57 5.24 10.55 -12.17
C THR A 57 5.52 10.19 -10.72
N GLN A 58 6.77 9.82 -10.44
CA GLN A 58 7.27 9.60 -9.08
C GLN A 58 7.02 10.85 -8.21
N GLY A 59 6.36 10.67 -7.06
CA GLY A 59 6.04 11.75 -6.11
C GLY A 59 5.08 11.28 -5.01
N ASP A 60 4.93 12.09 -3.97
CA ASP A 60 3.96 11.85 -2.89
C ASP A 60 2.53 11.86 -3.47
N ARG A 61 1.79 10.77 -3.26
CA ARG A 61 0.40 10.61 -3.70
C ARG A 61 -0.47 10.12 -2.53
N PRO A 62 -1.78 10.40 -2.56
CA PRO A 62 -2.69 9.71 -1.67
C PRO A 62 -2.61 8.19 -1.94
N GLY A 63 -2.49 7.41 -0.87
CA GLY A 63 -2.56 5.95 -0.91
C GLY A 63 -3.63 5.47 0.06
N VAL A 64 -4.17 4.29 -0.23
CA VAL A 64 -5.11 3.59 0.65
C VAL A 64 -4.41 2.33 1.16
N LEU A 65 -4.47 2.09 2.46
CA LEU A 65 -4.00 0.86 3.08
C LEU A 65 -5.21 -0.01 3.42
N PHE A 66 -5.33 -1.15 2.77
CA PHE A 66 -6.24 -2.21 3.17
C PHE A 66 -5.50 -3.15 4.12
N ALA A 67 -6.00 -3.30 5.34
CA ALA A 67 -5.41 -4.14 6.36
C ALA A 67 -6.51 -4.86 7.13
N HIS A 68 -6.29 -6.14 7.39
CA HIS A 68 -7.10 -6.96 8.27
C HIS A 68 -6.18 -7.78 9.15
N TRP A 69 -6.66 -8.17 10.33
CA TRP A 69 -5.88 -9.03 11.20
C TRP A 69 -5.69 -10.38 10.52
N PHE A 70 -4.48 -10.91 10.62
CA PHE A 70 -4.17 -12.21 10.04
C PHE A 70 -5.02 -13.27 10.74
N ASP A 71 -6.02 -13.79 10.02
CA ASP A 71 -6.95 -14.80 10.48
C ASP A 71 -6.76 -16.06 9.64
N THR A 72 -6.07 -17.04 10.20
CA THR A 72 -5.79 -18.31 9.53
C THR A 72 -7.02 -19.21 9.37
N GLU A 73 -8.13 -18.89 10.04
CA GLU A 73 -9.38 -19.66 9.94
C GLU A 73 -10.30 -19.13 8.82
N ALA A 74 -10.12 -17.88 8.40
CA ALA A 74 -10.84 -17.31 7.28
C ALA A 74 -10.30 -17.85 5.93
N PRO A 75 -11.19 -18.23 4.98
CA PRO A 75 -10.78 -18.80 3.69
C PRO A 75 -9.96 -17.86 2.81
N ASN A 76 -9.96 -16.57 3.12
CA ASN A 76 -9.24 -15.50 2.47
C ASN A 76 -8.47 -14.61 3.46
N GLY A 77 -8.23 -15.04 4.72
CA GLY A 77 -7.51 -14.25 5.73
C GLY A 77 -6.00 -14.12 5.50
N ASP A 78 -5.62 -14.01 4.22
CA ASP A 78 -4.28 -13.76 3.75
C ASP A 78 -4.22 -12.44 2.96
N ARG A 79 -3.02 -12.07 2.51
CA ARG A 79 -2.77 -10.80 1.80
C ARG A 79 -3.57 -10.60 0.50
N ARG A 80 -4.26 -11.63 -0.02
CA ARG A 80 -5.10 -11.55 -1.22
C ARG A 80 -6.52 -11.04 -0.90
N GLU A 81 -6.90 -10.97 0.38
CA GLU A 81 -8.28 -10.62 0.81
C GLU A 81 -8.84 -9.40 0.10
N PHE A 82 -8.03 -8.34 -0.01
CA PHE A 82 -8.44 -7.05 -0.56
C PHE A 82 -7.81 -6.71 -1.92
N LEU A 83 -7.24 -7.71 -2.61
CA LEU A 83 -6.53 -7.45 -3.87
C LEU A 83 -7.47 -6.90 -4.96
N GLU A 84 -8.68 -7.43 -5.04
CA GLU A 84 -9.69 -6.96 -5.99
C GLU A 84 -10.20 -5.55 -5.63
N GLU A 85 -10.43 -5.27 -4.35
CA GLU A 85 -10.80 -3.94 -3.85
C GLU A 85 -9.73 -2.90 -4.14
N ALA A 86 -8.45 -3.27 -3.97
CA ALA A 86 -7.33 -2.39 -4.32
C ALA A 86 -7.27 -2.11 -5.83
N LEU A 87 -7.53 -3.11 -6.68
CA LEU A 87 -7.63 -2.95 -8.13
C LEU A 87 -8.78 -2.03 -8.55
N LEU A 88 -9.91 -2.08 -7.85
CA LEU A 88 -11.04 -1.17 -8.06
C LEU A 88 -10.71 0.26 -7.60
N ALA A 89 -10.19 0.41 -6.38
CA ALA A 89 -9.89 1.71 -5.77
C ALA A 89 -8.86 2.52 -6.57
N HIS A 90 -7.90 1.82 -7.16
CA HIS A 90 -6.90 2.41 -8.04
C HIS A 90 -7.50 3.20 -9.22
N ARG A 91 -8.67 2.81 -9.72
CA ARG A 91 -9.34 3.47 -10.84
C ARG A 91 -10.01 4.79 -10.45
N GLY A 92 -9.97 5.17 -9.17
CA GLY A 92 -10.53 6.43 -8.67
C GLY A 92 -12.04 6.43 -8.42
N GLY A 93 -12.68 5.26 -8.34
CA GLY A 93 -14.10 5.12 -8.02
C GLY A 93 -14.32 4.44 -6.66
N PRO A 94 -15.29 4.89 -5.83
CA PRO A 94 -15.69 4.13 -4.64
C PRO A 94 -16.33 2.79 -5.05
N PRO A 95 -16.23 1.74 -4.23
CA PRO A 95 -17.06 0.56 -4.41
C PRO A 95 -18.54 0.97 -4.33
N GLY A 96 -19.32 0.57 -5.33
CA GLY A 96 -20.77 0.83 -5.39
C GLY A 96 -21.55 -0.05 -4.45
#